data_AF-A0AAV8VP63-F1
#
_entry.id   AF-A0AAV8VP63-F1
#
_cell.length_a   1.000
_cell.length_b   1.000
_cell.length_c   1.000
_cell.angle_alpha   90.00
_cell.angle_beta   90.00
_cell.angle_gamma   90.00
#
_symmetry.space_group_name_H-M   'P 1'
#
loop_
_entity.id
_entity.type
_entity.pdbx_description
1 polymer ?
#
loop_
_entity_poly.entity_id
_entity_poly.type
_entity_poly.pdbx_seq_one_letter_code
_entity_poly.pdbx_strand_id
1 'polypeptide(L)'
;MEITKARNQVTEKTKNNRIVWLRTNEKKVEYERNLRGELEATTNNTDENKTIEETWGRIKAKLEVTAKKCIKETKKEKKESFDEECKRELQSRRKLRLKMLQEGTEEAKNKFEEQRRETKMMLRNKKRKHYEKVLEQIEENNRNNDIRHLYQGVKNEDERRGYQPKPVFYKDKDGKIIAGDGEILERWK
;
A
#
# COMPACT_ATOMS: atom_id res chain seq x y z
N MET A 1 -29.75 12.23 9.01
CA MET A 1 -28.42 12.69 8.54
C MET A 1 -27.34 11.99 9.36
N GLU A 2 -26.90 10.79 8.96
CA GLU A 2 -25.87 10.03 9.68
C GLU A 2 -24.90 9.32 8.71
N ILE A 3 -24.07 10.08 7.99
CA ILE A 3 -23.06 9.52 7.07
C ILE A 3 -21.63 9.78 7.57
N THR A 4 -21.45 10.44 8.72
CA THR A 4 -20.14 10.94 9.17
C THR A 4 -19.27 9.93 9.92
N LYS A 5 -19.81 8.84 10.48
CA LYS A 5 -19.03 7.90 11.31
C LYS A 5 -18.16 6.92 10.51
N ALA A 6 -18.56 6.54 9.30
CA ALA A 6 -17.82 5.55 8.49
C ALA A 6 -16.52 6.11 7.88
N ARG A 7 -16.46 7.43 7.62
CA ARG A 7 -15.29 8.06 7.00
C ARG A 7 -14.08 8.12 7.95
N ASN A 8 -14.31 8.15 9.27
CA ASN A 8 -13.26 8.23 10.29
C ASN A 8 -12.64 6.87 10.65
N GLN A 9 -13.31 5.74 10.39
CA GLN A 9 -12.69 4.42 10.63
C GLN A 9 -11.69 4.02 9.54
N VAL A 10 -11.84 4.58 8.32
CA VAL A 10 -10.90 4.33 7.21
C VAL A 10 -9.60 5.12 7.37
N THR A 11 -9.64 6.29 8.01
CA THR A 11 -8.46 7.15 8.23
C THR A 11 -7.51 6.62 9.32
N GLU A 12 -7.98 5.76 10.23
CA GLU A 12 -7.10 5.10 11.21
C GLU A 12 -6.29 3.94 10.61
N LYS A 13 -6.85 3.20 9.66
CA LYS A 13 -6.19 2.04 9.02
C LYS A 13 -5.05 2.40 8.07
N THR A 14 -4.97 3.66 7.64
CA THR A 14 -3.84 4.22 6.88
C THR A 14 -2.89 5.03 7.74
N LYS A 15 -2.86 4.83 9.07
CA LYS A 15 -1.70 5.24 9.88
C LYS A 15 -0.49 4.43 9.40
N ASN A 16 0.40 5.12 8.66
CA ASN A 16 1.71 4.65 8.21
C ASN A 16 2.25 3.51 9.10
N ASN A 17 2.38 2.30 8.54
CA ASN A 17 2.94 1.11 9.24
C ASN A 17 4.29 1.38 9.94
N ARG A 18 4.98 2.46 9.56
CA ARG A 18 6.19 2.98 10.24
C ARG A 18 5.96 3.39 11.70
N ILE A 19 4.83 4.04 12.03
CA ILE A 19 4.53 4.50 13.40
C ILE A 19 4.02 3.33 14.26
N VAL A 20 3.33 2.37 13.65
CA VAL A 20 2.84 1.17 14.35
C VAL A 20 3.99 0.26 14.79
N TRP A 21 5.11 0.23 14.05
CA TRP A 21 6.30 -0.55 14.40
C TRP A 21 6.93 -0.16 15.75
N LEU A 22 6.92 1.13 16.10
CA LEU A 22 7.42 1.65 17.39
C LEU A 22 6.44 1.51 18.56
N ARG A 23 5.21 1.03 18.32
CA ARG A 23 4.22 0.84 19.41
C ARG A 23 4.49 -0.39 20.26
N THR A 24 5.22 -1.37 19.73
CA THR A 24 5.60 -2.57 20.48
C THR A 24 6.81 -2.25 21.35
N ASN A 25 6.70 -2.49 22.66
CA ASN A 25 7.72 -2.11 23.65
C ASN A 25 9.10 -2.68 23.32
N GLU A 26 9.15 -3.94 22.86
CA GLU A 26 10.40 -4.64 22.52
C GLU A 26 11.18 -3.96 21.38
N LYS A 27 10.50 -3.57 20.30
CA LYS A 27 11.12 -2.94 19.13
C LYS A 27 11.58 -1.51 19.41
N LYS A 28 10.87 -0.82 20.30
CA LYS A 28 11.27 0.49 20.81
C LYS A 28 12.56 0.37 21.63
N VAL A 29 12.64 -0.60 22.54
CA VAL A 29 13.82 -0.85 23.36
C VAL A 29 15.03 -1.25 22.50
N GLU A 30 14.83 -2.09 21.48
CA GLU A 30 15.88 -2.46 20.53
C GLU A 30 16.39 -1.24 19.74
N TYR A 31 15.48 -0.39 19.26
CA TYR A 31 15.84 0.84 18.57
C TYR A 31 16.62 1.81 19.46
N GLU A 32 16.16 2.04 20.69
CA GLU A 32 16.83 2.92 21.66
C GLU A 32 18.23 2.42 22.02
N ARG A 33 18.40 1.09 22.20
CA ARG A 33 19.70 0.47 22.46
C ARG A 33 20.67 0.68 21.30
N ASN A 34 20.20 0.45 20.07
CA ASN A 34 21.02 0.62 18.86
C ASN A 34 21.37 2.09 18.62
N LEU A 35 20.42 3.00 18.82
CA LEU A 35 20.65 4.44 18.69
C LEU A 35 21.64 4.95 19.73
N ARG A 36 21.49 4.54 20.99
CA ARG A 36 22.42 4.88 22.07
C ARG A 36 23.84 4.43 21.75
N GLY A 37 24.03 3.18 21.32
CA GLY A 37 25.36 2.68 20.92
C GLY A 37 25.96 3.44 19.73
N GLU A 38 25.15 3.80 18.73
CA GLU A 38 25.64 4.58 17.57
C GLU A 38 25.98 6.04 17.92
N LEU A 39 25.31 6.64 18.91
CA LEU A 39 25.60 7.99 19.39
C LEU A 39 26.81 8.03 20.32
N GLU A 40 26.94 7.07 21.24
CA GLU A 40 28.09 6.94 22.16
C GLU A 40 29.39 6.63 21.40
N ALA A 41 29.33 5.89 20.29
CA ALA A 41 30.48 5.68 19.41
C ALA A 41 30.96 6.98 18.70
N THR A 42 30.09 7.99 18.56
CA THR A 42 30.43 9.26 17.90
C THR A 42 30.92 10.35 18.85
N THR A 43 30.57 10.29 20.13
CA THR A 43 31.02 11.28 21.13
C THR A 43 32.51 11.17 21.45
N ASN A 44 33.14 10.03 21.20
CA ASN A 44 34.59 9.85 21.39
C ASN A 44 35.44 10.54 20.30
N ASN A 45 34.82 11.21 19.32
CA ASN A 45 35.46 11.85 18.16
C ASN A 45 35.10 13.36 18.05
N THR A 46 34.85 14.03 19.17
CA THR A 46 34.54 15.46 19.19
C THR A 46 35.76 16.31 18.85
N ASP A 47 35.91 16.62 17.56
CA ASP A 47 36.61 17.83 17.11
C ASP A 47 35.82 19.05 17.63
N GLU A 48 36.49 19.91 18.39
CA GLU A 48 35.93 21.09 19.07
C GLU A 48 35.47 22.22 18.12
N ASN A 49 35.56 22.05 16.79
CA ASN A 49 35.34 23.10 15.79
C ASN A 49 34.05 22.95 14.95
N LYS A 50 33.02 22.25 15.44
CA LYS A 50 31.83 21.94 14.63
C LYS A 50 30.64 22.83 14.99
N THR A 51 30.02 23.38 13.95
CA THR A 51 28.84 24.25 14.08
C THR A 51 27.64 23.42 14.58
N ILE A 52 26.78 24.03 15.40
CA ILE A 52 25.56 23.40 15.95
C ILE A 52 24.75 22.69 14.86
N GLU A 53 24.63 23.29 13.67
CA GLU A 53 23.91 22.71 12.53
C GLU A 53 24.51 21.38 12.03
N GLU A 54 25.84 21.26 12.04
CA GLU A 54 26.53 20.04 11.63
C GLU A 54 26.34 18.91 12.65
N THR A 55 26.25 19.27 13.93
CA THR A 55 25.96 18.31 15.01
C THR A 55 24.54 17.77 14.89
N TRP A 56 23.55 18.64 14.63
CA TRP A 56 22.17 18.25 14.36
C TRP A 56 22.05 17.40 13.09
N GLY A 57 22.75 17.80 12.02
CA GLY A 57 22.81 17.04 10.77
C GLY A 57 23.33 15.61 10.99
N ARG A 58 24.34 15.43 11.84
CA ARG A 58 24.86 14.11 12.21
C ARG A 58 23.89 13.30 13.04
N ILE A 59 23.28 13.90 14.07
CA ILE A 59 22.27 13.22 14.90
C ILE A 59 21.13 12.73 14.01
N LYS A 60 20.64 13.59 13.11
CA LYS A 60 19.61 13.25 12.13
C LYS A 60 20.04 12.10 11.21
N ALA A 61 21.25 12.15 10.66
CA ALA A 61 21.75 11.09 9.80
C ALA A 61 21.85 9.74 10.53
N LYS A 62 22.30 9.73 11.78
CA LYS A 62 22.34 8.53 12.63
C LYS A 62 20.94 8.02 12.96
N LEU A 63 20.00 8.91 13.25
CA LEU A 63 18.60 8.57 13.45
C LEU A 63 18.02 7.87 12.20
N GLU A 64 18.32 8.38 11.00
CA GLU A 64 17.86 7.79 9.74
C GLU A 64 18.52 6.42 9.46
N VAL A 65 19.81 6.27 9.72
CA VAL A 65 20.55 5.02 9.51
C VAL A 65 20.06 3.92 10.47
N THR A 66 19.97 4.21 11.76
CA THR A 66 19.44 3.29 12.77
C THR A 66 18.01 2.89 12.47
N ALA A 67 17.17 3.85 12.04
CA ALA A 67 15.79 3.59 11.67
C ALA A 67 15.71 2.65 10.45
N LYS A 68 16.53 2.87 9.41
CA LYS A 68 16.59 1.97 8.24
C LYS A 68 17.08 0.57 8.59
N LYS A 69 18.01 0.43 9.54
CA LYS A 69 18.50 -0.88 10.01
C LYS A 69 17.42 -1.66 10.76
N CYS A 70 16.69 -1.00 11.66
CA CYS A 70 15.69 -1.67 12.50
C CYS A 70 14.36 -1.89 11.76
N ILE A 71 13.98 -0.96 10.87
CA ILE A 71 12.76 -1.04 10.07
C ILE A 71 13.09 -1.77 8.77
N LYS A 72 12.83 -3.09 8.73
CA LYS A 72 12.87 -3.84 7.46
C LYS A 72 11.86 -3.23 6.47
N GLU A 73 12.37 -2.59 5.43
CA GLU A 73 11.53 -2.10 4.34
C GLU A 73 10.94 -3.30 3.60
N THR A 74 9.65 -3.58 3.82
CA THR A 74 8.93 -4.52 2.97
C THR A 74 8.79 -3.86 1.60
N LYS A 75 9.67 -4.24 0.66
CA LYS A 75 9.54 -3.80 -0.72
C LYS A 75 8.22 -4.36 -1.24
N LYS A 76 7.29 -3.46 -1.57
CA LYS A 76 6.10 -3.88 -2.33
C LYS A 76 6.59 -4.35 -3.68
N GLU A 77 6.18 -5.56 -4.06
CA GLU A 77 6.43 -6.06 -5.41
C GLU A 77 5.91 -5.03 -6.42
N LYS A 78 6.74 -4.73 -7.42
CA LYS A 78 6.32 -3.83 -8.49
C LYS A 78 5.19 -4.54 -9.23
N LYS A 79 4.02 -3.90 -9.31
CA LYS A 79 2.96 -4.37 -10.19
C LYS A 79 3.50 -4.30 -11.61
N GLU A 80 3.53 -5.44 -12.30
CA GLU A 80 4.03 -5.57 -13.66
C GLU A 80 3.28 -4.65 -14.64
N SER A 81 2.00 -4.36 -14.37
CA SER A 81 1.20 -3.44 -15.17
C SER A 81 1.54 -1.94 -14.97
N PHE A 82 2.49 -1.58 -14.11
CA PHE A 82 2.79 -0.20 -13.72
C PHE A 82 4.24 0.19 -13.99
N ASP A 83 4.50 0.50 -15.25
CA ASP A 83 5.83 0.83 -15.77
C ASP A 83 6.31 2.24 -15.40
N GLU A 84 7.57 2.53 -15.72
CA GLU A 84 8.15 3.88 -15.60
C GLU A 84 7.41 4.90 -16.46
N GLU A 85 6.87 4.50 -17.62
CA GLU A 85 6.02 5.36 -18.43
C GLU A 85 4.75 5.80 -17.68
N CYS A 86 4.11 4.88 -16.94
CA CYS A 86 2.94 5.20 -16.12
C CYS A 86 3.27 6.24 -15.05
N LYS A 87 4.47 6.15 -14.46
CA LYS A 87 4.94 7.11 -13.47
C LYS A 87 5.21 8.48 -14.10
N ARG A 88 5.86 8.52 -15.26
CA ARG A 88 6.16 9.75 -15.99
C ARG A 88 4.88 10.50 -16.34
N GLU A 89 3.88 9.81 -16.90
CA GLU A 89 2.58 10.41 -17.22
C GLU A 89 1.85 10.94 -15.97
N LEU A 90 1.88 10.18 -14.88
CA LEU A 90 1.32 10.62 -13.61
C LEU A 90 2.05 11.84 -13.03
N GLN A 91 3.37 11.92 -13.18
CA GLN A 91 4.16 13.08 -12.77
C GLN A 91 3.84 14.30 -13.64
N SER A 92 3.73 14.13 -14.96
CA SER A 92 3.30 15.20 -15.88
C SER A 92 1.92 15.75 -15.47
N ARG A 93 0.94 14.86 -15.28
CA ARG A 93 -0.40 15.22 -14.80
C ARG A 93 -0.37 15.95 -13.44
N ARG A 94 0.53 15.56 -12.53
CA ARG A 94 0.70 16.26 -11.24
C ARG A 94 1.26 17.67 -11.44
N LYS A 95 2.25 17.85 -12.31
CA LYS A 95 2.81 19.18 -12.64
C LYS A 95 1.73 20.09 -13.24
N LEU A 96 0.94 19.60 -14.19
CA LEU A 96 -0.16 20.36 -14.78
C LEU A 96 -1.25 20.69 -13.76
N ARG A 97 -1.56 19.78 -12.84
CA ARG A 97 -2.48 20.07 -11.73
C ARG A 97 -1.97 21.22 -10.86
N LEU A 98 -0.67 21.25 -10.54
CA LEU A 98 -0.07 22.32 -9.75
C LEU A 98 -0.16 23.65 -10.50
N LYS A 99 0.18 23.68 -11.80
CA LYS A 99 0.03 24.88 -12.64
C LYS A 99 -1.41 25.37 -12.69
N MET A 100 -2.37 24.48 -12.93
CA MET A 100 -3.79 24.82 -12.92
C MET A 100 -4.24 25.43 -11.58
N LEU A 101 -3.76 24.89 -10.45
CA LEU A 101 -4.08 25.44 -9.13
C LEU A 101 -3.43 26.79 -8.84
N GLN A 102 -2.25 27.06 -9.41
CA GLN A 102 -1.52 28.31 -9.24
C GLN A 102 -2.05 29.42 -10.14
N GLU A 103 -2.27 29.12 -11.43
CA GLU A 103 -2.63 30.10 -12.45
C GLU A 103 -4.14 30.36 -12.50
N GLY A 104 -4.98 29.34 -12.25
CA GLY A 104 -6.43 29.47 -12.28
C GLY A 104 -7.05 29.82 -13.65
N THR A 105 -6.26 29.79 -14.73
CA THR A 105 -6.70 30.13 -16.10
C THR A 105 -7.43 28.96 -16.76
N GLU A 106 -8.35 29.27 -17.69
CA GLU A 106 -9.09 28.24 -18.43
C GLU A 106 -8.17 27.41 -19.33
N GLU A 107 -7.08 28.00 -19.86
CA GLU A 107 -6.07 27.26 -20.63
C GLU A 107 -5.34 26.22 -19.77
N ALA A 108 -4.93 26.57 -18.55
CA ALA A 108 -4.24 25.65 -17.65
C ALA A 108 -5.17 24.50 -17.23
N LYS A 109 -6.46 24.80 -17.05
CA LYS A 109 -7.51 23.82 -16.77
C LYS A 109 -7.75 22.88 -17.94
N ASN A 110 -7.86 23.40 -19.17
CA ASN A 110 -8.02 22.59 -20.38
C ASN A 110 -6.83 21.64 -20.59
N LYS A 111 -5.60 22.14 -20.47
CA LYS A 111 -4.38 21.33 -20.55
C LYS A 111 -4.35 20.23 -19.49
N PHE A 112 -4.76 20.52 -18.26
CA PHE A 112 -4.87 19.50 -17.21
C PHE A 112 -5.96 18.46 -17.51
N GLU A 113 -7.12 18.88 -17.99
CA GLU A 113 -8.22 17.97 -18.32
C GLU A 113 -7.85 16.99 -19.44
N GLU A 114 -7.24 17.49 -20.51
CA GLU A 114 -6.74 16.70 -21.62
C GLU A 114 -5.74 15.65 -21.13
N GLN A 115 -4.68 16.09 -20.44
CA GLN A 115 -3.69 15.18 -19.85
C GLN A 115 -4.34 14.16 -18.91
N ARG A 116 -5.33 14.58 -18.11
CA ARG A 116 -6.04 13.70 -17.18
C ARG A 116 -6.80 12.60 -17.93
N ARG A 117 -7.46 12.92 -19.05
CA ARG A 117 -8.18 11.96 -19.90
C ARG A 117 -7.20 10.98 -20.53
N GLU A 118 -6.13 11.48 -21.14
CA GLU A 118 -5.10 10.66 -21.79
C GLU A 118 -4.41 9.73 -20.80
N THR A 119 -3.95 10.26 -19.65
CA THR A 119 -3.31 9.45 -18.61
C THR A 119 -4.25 8.36 -18.12
N LYS A 120 -5.55 8.68 -17.92
CA LYS A 120 -6.54 7.69 -17.47
C LYS A 120 -6.77 6.60 -18.52
N MET A 121 -6.85 6.98 -19.80
CA MET A 121 -7.01 6.06 -20.92
C MET A 121 -5.80 5.12 -21.03
N MET A 122 -4.59 5.67 -21.01
CA MET A 122 -3.34 4.91 -21.09
C MET A 122 -3.24 3.90 -19.94
N LEU A 123 -3.45 4.35 -18.69
CA LEU A 123 -3.40 3.46 -17.51
C LEU A 123 -4.43 2.34 -17.58
N ARG A 124 -5.65 2.64 -18.05
CA ARG A 124 -6.71 1.63 -18.24
C ARG A 124 -6.32 0.61 -19.31
N ASN A 125 -5.77 1.07 -20.43
CA ASN A 125 -5.37 0.20 -21.54
C ASN A 125 -4.20 -0.71 -21.15
N LYS A 126 -3.18 -0.17 -20.48
CA LYS A 126 -2.07 -0.99 -19.96
C LYS A 126 -2.53 -2.03 -18.94
N LYS A 127 -3.41 -1.61 -18.02
CA LYS A 127 -4.00 -2.54 -17.05
C LYS A 127 -4.79 -3.65 -17.75
N ARG A 128 -5.56 -3.32 -18.79
CA ARG A 128 -6.30 -4.31 -19.59
C ARG A 128 -5.35 -5.29 -20.29
N LYS A 129 -4.33 -4.79 -21.00
CA LYS A 129 -3.33 -5.62 -21.70
C LYS A 129 -2.60 -6.57 -20.77
N HIS A 130 -2.25 -6.12 -19.57
CA HIS A 130 -1.63 -7.00 -18.58
C HIS A 130 -2.57 -8.15 -18.19
N TYR A 131 -3.86 -7.87 -17.98
CA TYR A 131 -4.81 -8.94 -17.68
C TYR A 131 -5.07 -9.88 -18.86
N GLU A 132 -5.13 -9.36 -20.09
CA GLU A 132 -5.24 -10.21 -21.28
C GLU A 132 -4.09 -11.23 -21.32
N LYS A 133 -2.85 -10.79 -21.05
CA LYS A 133 -1.69 -11.68 -20.93
C LYS A 133 -1.80 -12.71 -19.79
N VAL A 134 -2.31 -12.31 -18.63
CA VAL A 134 -2.49 -13.24 -17.50
C VAL A 134 -3.55 -14.29 -17.84
N LEU A 135 -4.64 -13.90 -18.50
CA LEU A 135 -5.66 -14.83 -18.98
C LEU A 135 -5.12 -15.80 -20.03
N GLU A 136 -4.36 -15.31 -21.00
CA GLU A 136 -3.67 -16.16 -22.00
C GLU A 136 -2.76 -17.18 -21.31
N GLN A 137 -2.02 -16.77 -20.27
CA GLN A 137 -1.17 -17.68 -19.50
C GLN A 137 -1.98 -18.74 -18.73
N ILE A 138 -3.13 -18.35 -18.16
CA ILE A 138 -4.05 -19.27 -17.48
C ILE A 138 -4.61 -20.29 -18.48
N GLU A 139 -5.02 -19.86 -19.66
CA GLU A 139 -5.49 -20.74 -20.74
C GLU A 139 -4.41 -21.71 -21.20
N GLU A 140 -3.18 -21.23 -21.35
CA GLU A 140 -2.04 -22.07 -21.74
C GLU A 140 -1.70 -23.11 -20.66
N ASN A 141 -1.74 -22.73 -19.38
CA ASN A 141 -1.56 -23.67 -18.27
C ASN A 141 -2.65 -24.75 -18.27
N ASN A 142 -3.89 -24.41 -18.65
CA ASN A 142 -4.98 -25.38 -18.81
C ASN A 142 -4.70 -26.35 -19.97
N ARG A 143 -4.25 -25.85 -21.13
CA ARG A 143 -3.90 -26.69 -22.29
C ARG A 143 -2.77 -27.67 -21.98
N ASN A 144 -1.80 -27.25 -21.17
CA ASN A 144 -0.66 -28.05 -20.76
C ASN A 144 -0.94 -28.97 -19.55
N ASN A 145 -2.20 -29.03 -19.07
CA ASN A 145 -2.60 -29.78 -17.86
C ASN A 145 -1.80 -29.39 -16.60
N ASP A 146 -1.28 -28.17 -16.52
CA ASP A 146 -0.63 -27.65 -15.32
C ASP A 146 -1.67 -27.11 -14.33
N ILE A 147 -2.31 -28.05 -13.65
CA ILE A 147 -3.40 -27.79 -12.70
C ILE A 147 -2.96 -26.83 -11.58
N ARG A 148 -1.71 -26.93 -11.11
CA ARG A 148 -1.22 -26.11 -10.00
C ARG A 148 -1.11 -24.64 -10.41
N HIS A 149 -0.46 -24.36 -11.53
CA HIS A 149 -0.29 -22.98 -12.00
C HIS A 149 -1.60 -22.39 -12.53
N LEU A 150 -2.51 -23.22 -13.05
CA LEU A 150 -3.87 -22.82 -13.40
C LEU A 150 -4.61 -22.24 -12.18
N TYR A 151 -4.74 -23.01 -11.09
CA TYR A 151 -5.45 -22.55 -9.90
C TYR A 151 -4.74 -21.38 -9.21
N GLN A 152 -3.41 -21.34 -9.23
CA GLN A 152 -2.65 -20.19 -8.72
C GLN A 152 -2.92 -18.93 -9.55
N GLY A 153 -2.94 -19.03 -10.88
CA GLY A 153 -3.27 -17.91 -11.77
C GLY A 153 -4.67 -17.35 -11.47
N VAL A 154 -5.68 -18.23 -11.43
CA VAL A 154 -7.07 -17.84 -11.09
C VAL A 154 -7.16 -17.19 -9.71
N LYS A 155 -6.46 -17.74 -8.71
CA LYS A 155 -6.44 -17.18 -7.35
C LYS A 155 -5.73 -15.82 -7.29
N ASN A 156 -4.68 -15.61 -8.07
CA ASN A 156 -3.95 -14.34 -8.07
C ASN A 156 -4.71 -13.24 -8.82
N GLU A 157 -5.58 -13.60 -9.77
CA GLU A 157 -6.55 -12.68 -10.39
C GLU A 157 -7.68 -12.24 -9.44
N ASP A 158 -7.74 -12.77 -8.21
CA ASP A 158 -8.76 -12.47 -7.20
C ASP A 158 -8.88 -10.98 -6.82
N GLU A 159 -7.96 -10.10 -7.26
CA GLU A 159 -8.18 -8.65 -7.21
C GLU A 159 -9.51 -8.23 -7.90
N ARG A 160 -10.09 -9.08 -8.76
CA ARG A 160 -11.41 -8.89 -9.39
C ARG A 160 -12.61 -9.44 -8.60
N ARG A 161 -12.42 -10.25 -7.56
CA ARG A 161 -13.54 -10.89 -6.83
C ARG A 161 -14.45 -9.90 -6.10
N GLY A 162 -14.08 -8.62 -6.06
CA GLY A 162 -14.91 -7.58 -5.46
C GLY A 162 -15.21 -7.88 -4.00
N TYR A 163 -16.39 -7.49 -3.53
CA TYR A 163 -16.86 -7.90 -2.22
C TYR A 163 -17.27 -9.37 -2.25
N GLN A 164 -16.53 -10.22 -1.54
CA GLN A 164 -16.97 -11.57 -1.25
C GLN A 164 -17.69 -11.54 0.11
N PRO A 165 -19.03 -11.68 0.15
CA PRO A 165 -19.71 -11.85 1.42
C PRO A 165 -19.11 -13.07 2.11
N LYS A 166 -18.75 -12.94 3.38
CA LYS A 166 -18.39 -14.10 4.18
C LYS A 166 -19.69 -14.87 4.42
N PRO A 167 -19.86 -16.06 3.84
CA PRO A 167 -21.05 -16.82 4.14
C PRO A 167 -20.96 -17.25 5.61
N VAL A 168 -21.98 -16.91 6.38
CA VAL A 168 -22.05 -17.27 7.79
C VAL A 168 -22.73 -18.62 7.86
N PHE A 169 -21.95 -19.66 8.17
CA PHE A 169 -22.46 -21.01 8.34
C PHE A 169 -22.26 -21.47 9.78
N TYR A 170 -23.32 -22.01 10.40
CA TYR A 170 -23.24 -22.62 11.72
C TYR A 170 -23.68 -24.08 11.66
N LYS A 171 -23.03 -24.95 12.45
CA LYS A 171 -23.47 -26.34 12.62
C LYS A 171 -24.45 -26.43 13.76
N ASP A 172 -25.65 -26.92 13.51
CA ASP A 172 -26.66 -27.24 14.52
C ASP A 172 -26.20 -28.35 15.48
N LYS A 173 -26.92 -28.52 16.60
CA LYS A 173 -26.70 -29.61 17.56
C LYS A 173 -26.80 -30.99 16.88
N ASP A 174 -27.65 -31.11 15.86
CA ASP A 174 -27.82 -32.31 15.04
C ASP A 174 -26.79 -32.43 13.90
N GLY A 175 -25.79 -31.53 13.85
CA GLY A 175 -24.72 -31.54 12.84
C GLY A 175 -25.13 -30.96 11.47
N LYS A 176 -26.37 -30.49 11.32
CA LYS A 176 -26.86 -29.83 10.10
C LYS A 176 -26.23 -28.44 9.90
N ILE A 177 -25.88 -28.08 8.68
CA ILE A 177 -25.35 -26.74 8.36
C ILE A 177 -26.51 -25.77 8.15
N ILE A 178 -26.51 -24.68 8.92
CA ILE A 178 -27.45 -23.56 8.88
C ILE A 178 -26.76 -22.38 8.18
N ALA A 179 -27.43 -21.74 7.22
CA ALA A 179 -26.83 -20.74 6.33
C ALA A 179 -27.59 -19.40 6.24
N GLY A 180 -28.66 -19.21 7.02
CA GLY A 180 -29.47 -17.98 7.01
C GLY A 180 -29.37 -17.16 8.29
N ASP A 181 -29.26 -15.83 8.18
CA ASP A 181 -29.15 -14.92 9.33
C ASP A 181 -30.29 -15.10 10.35
N GLY A 182 -31.52 -15.38 9.89
CA GLY A 182 -32.68 -15.64 10.75
C GLY A 182 -32.59 -16.95 11.53
N GLU A 183 -32.24 -18.05 10.86
CA GLU A 183 -32.08 -19.38 11.47
C GLU A 183 -30.90 -19.39 12.47
N ILE A 184 -29.86 -18.62 12.18
CA ILE A 184 -28.72 -18.42 13.08
C ILE A 184 -29.18 -17.69 14.34
N LEU A 185 -29.97 -16.62 14.23
CA LEU A 185 -30.49 -15.88 15.37
C LEU A 185 -31.44 -16.72 16.23
N GLU A 186 -32.26 -17.58 15.62
CA GLU A 186 -33.14 -18.50 16.36
C GLU A 186 -32.39 -19.53 17.19
N ARG A 187 -31.21 -19.98 16.74
CA ARG A 187 -30.35 -20.87 17.53
C ARG A 187 -29.85 -20.22 18.83
N TRP A 188 -29.71 -18.89 18.87
CA TRP A 188 -29.20 -18.15 20.03
C TRP A 188 -30.29 -17.52 20.90
N LYS A 189 -31.57 -17.70 20.55
CA LYS A 189 -32.69 -17.45 21.48
C LYS A 189 -32.76 -18.55 22.53
#